data_AF-A0A7C6KQ98-F1
#
_entry.id   AF-A0A7C6KQ98-F1
#
_cell.length_a   1.000
_cell.length_b   1.000
_cell.length_c   1.000
_cell.angle_alpha   90.00
_cell.angle_beta   90.00
_cell.angle_gamma   90.00
#
_symmetry.space_group_name_H-M   'P 1'
#
loop_
_entity.id
_entity.type
_entity.pdbx_description
1 polymer ?
#
loop_
_entity_poly.entity_id
_entity_poly.type
_entity_poly.pdbx_seq_one_letter_code
_entity_poly.pdbx_strand_id
1 'polypeptide(L)'
;MANRINTVGILEATNPRAYIQAHREEYEKIIKFGGEEALQFMLSQFASGKVEGLRGHIMMQLCKEILGVRNNVTDETLTPQEWYEALSIRQEIKLPDFVYDGNDPIEKMVYATEMETYSQRERGFTIVAPKIFGSYEENGLLKVFVTTFSATYKIYGNVLEMESGSVVLSAITYKKDNQGNYMLEKYEQAKDGADWLPSIKKFCTMPG
;
A
#
# COMPACT_ATOMS: atom_id res chain seq x y z
N MET A 1 9.38 -13.59 -52.99
CA MET A 1 8.95 -12.53 -52.05
C MET A 1 7.68 -13.02 -51.34
N ALA A 2 7.81 -13.49 -50.10
CA ALA A 2 6.67 -13.99 -49.34
C ALA A 2 6.05 -12.86 -48.50
N ASN A 3 4.72 -12.77 -48.53
CA ASN A 3 3.86 -11.81 -47.83
C ASN A 3 4.20 -11.72 -46.33
N ARG A 4 4.83 -10.62 -45.91
CA ARG A 4 5.00 -10.22 -44.50
C ARG A 4 4.01 -9.13 -44.04
N ILE A 5 3.07 -8.73 -44.90
CA ILE A 5 2.32 -7.47 -44.71
C ILE A 5 0.95 -7.65 -44.00
N ASN A 6 0.49 -8.86 -43.67
CA ASN A 6 -0.83 -9.00 -43.02
C ASN A 6 -0.89 -9.93 -41.80
N THR A 7 0.24 -10.45 -41.33
CA THR A 7 0.24 -11.40 -40.20
C THR A 7 0.14 -10.70 -38.85
N VAL A 8 0.71 -9.48 -38.73
CA VAL A 8 0.71 -8.70 -37.47
C VAL A 8 -0.70 -8.22 -37.13
N GLY A 9 -1.43 -7.61 -38.09
CA GLY A 9 -2.81 -7.16 -37.86
C GLY A 9 -3.81 -8.30 -37.61
N ILE A 10 -3.58 -9.51 -38.16
CA ILE A 10 -4.39 -10.69 -37.87
C ILE A 10 -4.10 -11.23 -36.46
N LEU A 11 -2.83 -11.24 -36.03
CA LEU A 11 -2.44 -11.67 -34.69
C LEU A 11 -2.94 -10.71 -33.59
N GLU A 12 -2.93 -9.40 -33.85
CA GLU A 12 -3.55 -8.38 -32.99
C GLU A 12 -5.07 -8.58 -32.86
N ALA A 13 -5.74 -9.00 -33.93
CA ALA A 13 -7.19 -9.16 -33.95
C ALA A 13 -7.71 -10.42 -33.19
N THR A 14 -6.84 -11.39 -32.89
CA THR A 14 -7.25 -12.67 -32.28
C THR A 14 -6.52 -13.03 -30.98
N ASN A 15 -5.44 -12.34 -30.61
CA ASN A 15 -4.68 -12.63 -29.40
C ASN A 15 -4.67 -11.42 -28.44
N PRO A 16 -5.36 -11.49 -27.29
CA PRO A 16 -5.43 -10.40 -26.32
C PRO A 16 -4.05 -9.89 -25.87
N ARG A 17 -3.06 -10.79 -25.71
CA ARG A 17 -1.70 -10.38 -25.30
C ARG A 17 -0.99 -9.59 -26.38
N ALA A 18 -1.14 -10.00 -27.65
CA ALA A 18 -0.54 -9.27 -28.78
C ALA A 18 -1.17 -7.89 -28.93
N TYR A 19 -2.49 -7.78 -28.77
CA TYR A 19 -3.19 -6.51 -28.79
C TYR A 19 -2.73 -5.57 -27.65
N ILE A 20 -2.69 -6.06 -26.40
CA ILE A 20 -2.22 -5.27 -25.25
C ILE A 20 -0.78 -4.80 -25.46
N GLN A 21 0.08 -5.63 -26.04
CA GLN A 21 1.46 -5.24 -26.34
C GLN A 21 1.54 -4.13 -27.40
N ALA A 22 0.73 -4.21 -28.45
CA ALA A 22 0.67 -3.18 -29.48
C ALA A 22 0.05 -1.85 -28.98
N HIS A 23 -0.87 -1.93 -28.00
CA HIS A 23 -1.60 -0.80 -27.42
C HIS A 23 -1.27 -0.56 -25.94
N ARG A 24 0.02 -0.74 -25.61
CA ARG A 24 0.47 -0.76 -24.22
C ARG A 24 0.25 0.58 -23.51
N GLU A 25 0.48 1.69 -24.20
CA GLU A 25 0.34 3.01 -23.59
C GLU A 25 -1.12 3.33 -23.22
N GLU A 26 -2.07 2.98 -24.08
CA GLU A 26 -3.49 3.16 -23.81
C GLU A 26 -3.95 2.24 -22.67
N TYR A 27 -3.49 0.99 -22.68
CA TYR A 27 -3.76 0.03 -21.63
C TYR A 27 -3.26 0.52 -20.27
N GLU A 28 -2.00 0.94 -20.18
CA GLU A 28 -1.40 1.47 -18.95
C GLU A 28 -2.08 2.77 -18.48
N LYS A 29 -2.57 3.62 -19.39
CA LYS A 29 -3.36 4.81 -19.02
C LYS A 29 -4.67 4.44 -18.33
N ILE A 30 -5.37 3.40 -18.79
CA ILE A 30 -6.60 2.94 -18.14
C ILE A 30 -6.31 2.43 -16.73
N ILE A 31 -5.27 1.60 -16.56
CA ILE A 31 -4.87 1.11 -15.24
C ILE A 31 -4.49 2.26 -14.30
N LYS A 32 -3.70 3.22 -14.79
CA LYS A 32 -3.16 4.31 -13.98
C LYS A 32 -4.19 5.37 -13.59
N PHE A 33 -5.14 5.68 -14.48
CA PHE A 33 -6.04 6.82 -14.31
C PHE A 33 -7.51 6.44 -14.22
N GLY A 34 -7.90 5.23 -14.64
CA GLY A 34 -9.29 4.80 -14.68
C GLY A 34 -9.85 4.35 -13.33
N GLY A 35 -9.05 3.65 -12.53
CA GLY A 35 -9.42 3.21 -11.19
C GLY A 35 -10.80 2.53 -11.11
N GLU A 36 -11.57 2.84 -10.07
CA GLU A 36 -12.89 2.26 -9.82
C GLU A 36 -13.92 2.68 -10.89
N GLU A 37 -13.81 3.87 -11.49
CA GLU A 37 -14.75 4.31 -12.55
C GLU A 37 -14.63 3.45 -13.81
N ALA A 38 -13.39 3.17 -14.24
CA ALA A 38 -13.15 2.28 -15.37
C ALA A 38 -13.61 0.85 -15.06
N LEU A 39 -13.37 0.36 -13.83
CA LEU A 39 -13.85 -0.94 -13.37
C LEU A 39 -15.38 -1.03 -13.46
N GLN A 40 -16.11 -0.08 -12.87
CA GLN A 40 -17.57 -0.06 -12.88
C GLN A 40 -18.14 0.03 -14.30
N PHE A 41 -17.52 0.86 -15.16
CA PHE A 41 -17.87 0.90 -16.57
C PHE A 41 -17.72 -0.48 -17.21
N MET A 42 -16.58 -1.14 -17.07
CA MET A 42 -16.35 -2.46 -17.69
C MET A 42 -17.29 -3.53 -17.15
N LEU A 43 -17.54 -3.58 -15.84
CA LEU A 43 -18.51 -4.51 -15.24
C LEU A 43 -19.93 -4.26 -15.75
N SER A 44 -20.32 -3.01 -15.98
CA SER A 44 -21.64 -2.68 -16.57
C SER A 44 -21.79 -3.22 -18.00
N GLN A 45 -20.70 -3.32 -18.75
CA GLN A 45 -20.71 -3.87 -20.10
C GLN A 45 -20.94 -5.39 -20.06
N PHE A 46 -20.28 -6.10 -19.14
CA PHE A 46 -20.53 -7.52 -18.91
C PHE A 46 -21.98 -7.79 -18.48
N ALA A 47 -22.52 -6.97 -17.57
CA ALA A 47 -23.92 -7.06 -17.14
C ALA A 47 -24.92 -6.93 -18.31
N SER A 48 -24.57 -6.17 -19.36
CA SER A 48 -25.41 -6.00 -20.54
C SER A 48 -25.33 -7.14 -21.55
N GLY A 49 -24.47 -8.14 -21.34
CA GLY A 49 -24.27 -9.29 -22.23
C GLY A 49 -23.57 -8.94 -23.56
N LYS A 50 -22.90 -7.78 -23.65
CA LYS A 50 -22.31 -7.25 -24.90
C LYS A 50 -20.79 -7.41 -24.99
N VAL A 51 -20.22 -8.43 -24.32
CA VAL A 51 -18.77 -8.51 -24.11
C VAL A 51 -18.24 -9.88 -24.53
N GLU A 52 -17.89 -9.99 -25.82
CA GLU A 52 -17.34 -11.19 -26.42
C GLU A 52 -16.02 -10.93 -27.17
N GLY A 53 -15.35 -12.01 -27.55
CA GLY A 53 -14.14 -11.99 -28.37
C GLY A 53 -13.00 -11.18 -27.76
N LEU A 54 -12.19 -10.57 -28.62
CA LEU A 54 -11.00 -9.82 -28.21
C LEU A 54 -11.31 -8.70 -27.19
N ARG A 55 -12.39 -7.94 -27.41
CA ARG A 55 -12.83 -6.88 -26.50
C ARG A 55 -13.11 -7.43 -25.11
N GLY A 56 -13.82 -8.55 -25.01
CA GLY A 56 -14.14 -9.14 -23.72
C GLY A 56 -12.92 -9.63 -22.96
N HIS A 57 -11.96 -10.24 -23.65
CA HIS A 57 -10.72 -10.66 -23.01
C HIS A 57 -9.88 -9.47 -22.52
N ILE A 58 -9.81 -8.36 -23.26
CA ILE A 58 -9.10 -7.15 -22.82
C ILE A 58 -9.78 -6.53 -21.60
N MET A 59 -11.11 -6.41 -21.61
CA MET A 59 -11.87 -5.85 -20.49
C MET A 59 -11.76 -6.73 -19.24
N MET A 60 -11.83 -8.05 -19.38
CA MET A 60 -11.61 -8.98 -18.29
C MET A 60 -10.20 -8.78 -17.69
N GLN A 61 -9.17 -8.69 -18.52
CA GLN A 61 -7.79 -8.51 -18.05
C GLN A 61 -7.62 -7.17 -17.30
N LEU A 62 -8.16 -6.08 -17.84
CA LEU A 62 -8.18 -4.77 -17.18
C LEU A 62 -8.91 -4.85 -15.82
N CYS A 63 -10.07 -5.51 -15.77
CA CYS A 63 -10.80 -5.67 -14.51
C CYS A 63 -9.99 -6.48 -13.49
N LYS A 64 -9.38 -7.60 -13.89
CA LYS A 64 -8.53 -8.42 -13.01
C LYS A 64 -7.37 -7.60 -12.44
N GLU A 65 -6.71 -6.80 -13.26
CA GLU A 65 -5.59 -5.95 -12.83
C GLU A 65 -6.03 -4.81 -11.91
N ILE A 66 -7.15 -4.14 -12.19
CA ILE A 66 -7.69 -3.08 -11.32
C ILE A 66 -8.19 -3.67 -9.99
N LEU A 67 -8.83 -4.83 -10.02
CA LEU A 67 -9.31 -5.51 -8.82
C LEU A 67 -8.16 -6.03 -7.95
N GLY A 68 -7.06 -6.46 -8.55
CA GLY A 68 -5.94 -7.07 -7.84
C GLY A 68 -6.42 -8.22 -6.94
N VAL A 69 -6.07 -8.16 -5.66
CA VAL A 69 -6.48 -9.17 -4.66
C VAL A 69 -7.99 -9.21 -4.42
N ARG A 70 -8.76 -8.21 -4.86
CA ARG A 70 -10.23 -8.21 -4.75
C ARG A 70 -10.89 -9.20 -5.72
N ASN A 71 -10.18 -9.63 -6.77
CA ASN A 71 -10.66 -10.70 -7.66
C ASN A 71 -10.61 -12.06 -6.94
N ASN A 72 -11.77 -12.69 -6.78
CA ASN A 72 -11.88 -14.02 -6.16
C ASN A 72 -11.72 -15.17 -7.18
N VAL A 73 -11.83 -14.90 -8.47
CA VAL A 73 -11.83 -15.93 -9.53
C VAL A 73 -10.39 -16.24 -9.93
N THR A 74 -9.96 -17.48 -9.71
CA THR A 74 -8.60 -17.97 -10.00
C THR A 74 -8.52 -18.87 -11.22
N ASP A 75 -9.66 -19.29 -11.78
CA ASP A 75 -9.69 -20.10 -12.99
C ASP A 75 -9.40 -19.22 -14.21
N GLU A 76 -8.23 -19.42 -14.81
CA GLU A 76 -7.77 -18.69 -15.99
C GLU A 76 -8.28 -19.28 -17.32
N THR A 77 -9.07 -20.36 -17.28
CA THR A 77 -9.63 -21.01 -18.47
C THR A 77 -11.00 -20.47 -18.87
N LEU A 78 -11.64 -19.71 -17.98
CA LEU A 78 -12.97 -19.14 -18.20
C LEU A 78 -13.01 -18.14 -19.35
N THR A 79 -14.12 -18.15 -20.08
CA THR A 79 -14.45 -17.06 -21.00
C THR A 79 -14.71 -15.76 -20.21
N PRO A 80 -14.67 -14.58 -20.86
CA PRO A 80 -14.93 -13.32 -20.18
C PRO A 80 -16.29 -13.26 -19.46
N GLN A 81 -17.33 -13.86 -20.05
CA GLN A 81 -18.67 -13.89 -19.47
C GLN A 81 -18.75 -14.85 -18.27
N GLU A 82 -18.17 -16.06 -18.38
CA GLU A 82 -18.11 -17.01 -17.27
C GLU A 82 -17.28 -16.47 -16.09
N TRP A 83 -16.18 -15.76 -16.37
CA TRP A 83 -15.42 -15.08 -15.32
C TRP A 83 -16.27 -14.03 -14.59
N TYR A 84 -17.03 -13.22 -15.33
CA TYR A 84 -17.90 -12.20 -14.74
C TYR A 84 -19.01 -12.83 -13.89
N GLU A 85 -19.62 -13.93 -14.35
CA GLU A 85 -20.66 -14.65 -13.62
C GLU A 85 -20.12 -15.31 -12.33
N ALA A 86 -18.86 -15.75 -12.35
CA ALA A 86 -18.18 -16.29 -11.17
C ALA A 86 -17.63 -15.21 -10.22
N LEU A 87 -17.59 -13.94 -10.66
CA LEU A 87 -16.97 -12.85 -9.93
C LEU A 87 -17.80 -12.46 -8.70
N SER A 88 -17.16 -12.53 -7.54
CA SER A 88 -17.62 -11.97 -6.28
C SER A 88 -16.49 -11.13 -5.70
N ILE A 89 -16.54 -9.82 -5.97
CA ILE A 89 -15.52 -8.85 -5.54
C ILE A 89 -15.37 -8.90 -4.02
N ARG A 90 -14.17 -9.25 -3.54
CA ARG A 90 -13.88 -9.29 -2.11
C ARG A 90 -14.03 -7.89 -1.52
N GLN A 91 -14.79 -7.80 -0.43
CA GLN A 91 -14.94 -6.58 0.34
C GLN A 91 -13.80 -6.46 1.36
N GLU A 92 -13.41 -5.22 1.64
CA GLU A 92 -12.41 -4.94 2.66
C GLU A 92 -12.97 -5.24 4.05
N ILE A 93 -12.21 -5.96 4.87
CA ILE A 93 -12.49 -6.13 6.29
C ILE A 93 -11.79 -4.99 7.05
N LYS A 94 -12.58 -4.09 7.67
CA LYS A 94 -12.01 -2.98 8.44
C LYS A 94 -11.52 -3.46 9.79
N LEU A 95 -10.23 -3.27 10.04
CA LEU A 95 -9.59 -3.53 11.33
C LEU A 95 -9.13 -2.22 11.97
N PRO A 96 -9.06 -2.14 13.30
CA PRO A 96 -8.39 -1.02 13.95
C PRO A 96 -6.88 -1.11 13.70
N ASP A 97 -6.22 0.03 13.86
CA ASP A 97 -4.77 0.10 13.91
C ASP A 97 -4.20 -0.78 15.03
N PHE A 98 -2.92 -1.16 14.88
CA PHE A 98 -2.21 -1.90 15.91
C PHE A 98 -2.17 -1.13 17.24
N VAL A 99 -2.41 -1.86 18.34
CA VAL A 99 -2.29 -1.34 19.70
C VAL A 99 -1.27 -2.18 20.43
N TYR A 100 -0.19 -1.54 20.90
CA TYR A 100 0.81 -2.21 21.72
C TYR A 100 0.24 -2.57 23.10
N ASP A 101 0.30 -3.87 23.44
CA ASP A 101 -0.26 -4.44 24.66
C ASP A 101 0.81 -4.86 25.69
N GLY A 102 2.08 -4.56 25.42
CA GLY A 102 3.17 -4.83 26.34
C GLY A 102 3.20 -3.90 27.57
N ASN A 103 4.11 -4.24 28.50
CA ASN A 103 4.19 -3.62 29.81
C ASN A 103 5.34 -2.63 29.97
N ASP A 104 6.27 -2.54 29.01
CA ASP A 104 7.37 -1.58 29.09
C ASP A 104 6.83 -0.15 28.86
N PRO A 105 7.01 0.78 29.81
CA PRO A 105 6.43 2.12 29.72
C PRO A 105 7.07 2.98 28.63
N ILE A 106 8.36 2.78 28.33
CA ILE A 106 9.06 3.50 27.26
C ILE A 106 8.59 2.95 25.91
N GLU A 107 8.53 1.64 25.74
CA GLU A 107 7.98 1.03 24.52
C GLU A 107 6.55 1.51 24.29
N LYS A 108 5.67 1.43 25.30
CA LYS A 108 4.28 1.85 25.18
C LYS A 108 4.14 3.31 24.73
N MET A 109 4.96 4.21 25.28
CA MET A 109 4.99 5.61 24.88
C MET A 109 5.48 5.79 23.43
N VAL A 110 6.57 5.11 23.05
CA VAL A 110 7.10 5.13 21.68
C VAL A 110 6.06 4.60 20.69
N TYR A 111 5.45 3.45 20.94
CA TYR A 111 4.39 2.89 20.10
C TYR A 111 3.22 3.88 19.94
N ALA A 112 2.81 4.57 21.02
CA ALA A 112 1.74 5.57 20.92
C ALA A 112 2.13 6.74 20.01
N THR A 113 3.32 7.32 20.18
CA THR A 113 3.80 8.41 19.32
C THR A 113 3.97 7.98 17.86
N GLU A 114 4.53 6.80 17.64
CA GLU A 114 4.75 6.24 16.30
C GLU A 114 3.42 5.93 15.59
N MET A 115 2.43 5.41 16.31
CA MET A 115 1.08 5.21 15.79
C MET A 115 0.39 6.52 15.43
N GLU A 116 0.50 7.55 16.27
CA GLU A 116 -0.04 8.89 15.96
C GLU A 116 0.65 9.51 14.73
N THR A 117 1.96 9.27 14.57
CA THR A 117 2.76 9.80 13.46
C THR A 117 2.44 9.12 12.13
N TYR A 118 2.24 7.80 12.11
CA TYR A 118 2.15 7.02 10.87
C TYR A 118 0.75 6.49 10.52
N SER A 119 -0.23 6.59 11.41
CA SER A 119 -1.59 6.10 11.16
C SER A 119 -2.21 6.73 9.90
N GLN A 120 -2.70 5.88 8.99
CA GLN A 120 -3.38 6.28 7.77
C GLN A 120 -4.74 5.58 7.66
N ARG A 121 -5.63 5.80 8.62
CA ARG A 121 -6.91 5.08 8.77
C ARG A 121 -7.81 5.06 7.53
N GLU A 122 -7.73 6.09 6.68
CA GLU A 122 -8.49 6.14 5.44
C GLU A 122 -7.98 5.14 4.38
N ARG A 123 -6.70 4.75 4.47
CA ARG A 123 -6.03 3.83 3.54
C ARG A 123 -5.96 2.40 4.04
N GLY A 124 -6.41 2.10 5.25
CA GLY A 124 -6.33 0.78 5.85
C GLY A 124 -5.96 0.86 7.33
N PHE A 125 -5.52 -0.26 7.90
CA PHE A 125 -5.01 -0.29 9.27
C PHE A 125 -3.48 -0.25 9.27
N THR A 126 -2.91 0.50 10.21
CA THR A 126 -1.47 0.69 10.33
C THR A 126 -0.87 -0.22 11.40
N ILE A 127 0.27 -0.81 11.09
CA ILE A 127 1.14 -1.50 12.04
C ILE A 127 2.45 -0.72 12.10
N VAL A 128 2.91 -0.42 13.31
CA VAL A 128 4.27 0.07 13.57
C VAL A 128 5.06 -0.99 14.33
N ALA A 129 6.36 -1.06 14.06
CA ALA A 129 7.31 -1.94 14.73
C ALA A 129 8.60 -1.15 15.04
N PRO A 130 8.59 -0.31 16.10
CA PRO A 130 9.77 0.40 16.58
C PRO A 130 10.82 -0.55 17.16
N LYS A 131 12.07 -0.35 16.76
CA LYS A 131 13.26 -0.90 17.41
C LYS A 131 13.96 0.21 18.19
N ILE A 132 13.90 0.15 19.51
CA ILE A 132 14.59 1.09 20.39
C ILE A 132 16.05 0.68 20.53
N PHE A 133 16.97 1.63 20.34
CA PHE A 133 18.41 1.45 20.52
C PHE A 133 18.89 1.91 21.89
N GLY A 134 18.21 2.91 22.46
CA GLY A 134 18.52 3.43 23.78
C GLY A 134 17.60 4.59 24.16
N SER A 135 17.51 4.82 25.45
CA SER A 135 16.76 5.89 26.07
C SER A 135 17.62 6.58 27.11
N TYR A 136 17.67 7.90 27.09
CA TYR A 136 18.54 8.71 27.93
C TYR A 136 17.75 9.86 28.55
N GLU A 137 17.87 10.06 29.86
CA GLU A 137 17.16 11.13 30.58
C GLU A 137 18.17 12.14 31.17
N GLU A 138 17.95 13.43 30.90
CA GLU A 138 18.76 14.53 31.41
C GLU A 138 17.89 15.78 31.59
N ASN A 139 18.01 16.48 32.72
CA ASN A 139 17.26 17.72 33.02
C ASN A 139 15.73 17.64 32.82
N GLY A 140 15.12 16.47 33.08
CA GLY A 140 13.68 16.25 32.90
C GLY A 140 13.25 15.99 31.44
N LEU A 141 14.20 15.80 30.52
CA LEU A 141 13.96 15.39 29.15
C LEU A 141 14.40 13.93 28.96
N LEU A 142 13.51 13.12 28.38
CA LEU A 142 13.79 11.74 27.97
C LEU A 142 13.91 11.70 26.45
N LYS A 143 15.09 11.34 25.93
CA LYS A 143 15.31 11.14 24.49
C LYS A 143 15.46 9.65 24.19
N VAL A 144 14.67 9.16 23.23
CA VAL A 144 14.67 7.78 22.77
C VAL A 144 15.12 7.73 21.32
N PHE A 145 16.09 6.86 21.01
CA PHE A 145 16.54 6.62 19.65
C PHE A 145 15.90 5.35 19.11
N VAL A 146 15.19 5.47 17.99
CA VAL A 146 14.35 4.40 17.46
C VAL A 146 14.51 4.29 15.94
N THR A 147 14.37 3.07 15.42
CA THR A 147 14.06 2.83 14.01
C THR A 147 12.69 2.20 13.92
N THR A 148 11.77 2.84 13.23
CA THR A 148 10.38 2.37 13.12
C THR A 148 10.14 1.87 11.71
N PHE A 149 9.78 0.60 11.59
CA PHE A 149 9.04 0.13 10.42
C PHE A 149 7.57 0.50 10.61
N SER A 150 6.97 1.16 9.63
CA SER A 150 5.53 1.43 9.60
C SER A 150 4.97 0.94 8.28
N ALA A 151 3.80 0.33 8.31
CA ALA A 151 3.10 -0.11 7.10
C ALA A 151 1.60 -0.04 7.27
N THR A 152 0.91 0.32 6.18
CA THR A 152 -0.55 0.34 6.10
C THR A 152 -1.02 -0.84 5.28
N TYR A 153 -2.02 -1.56 5.78
CA TYR A 153 -2.53 -2.77 5.15
C TYR A 153 -4.05 -2.70 4.95
N LYS A 154 -4.52 -3.43 3.95
CA LYS A 154 -5.92 -3.81 3.79
C LYS A 154 -6.04 -5.33 3.84
N ILE A 155 -7.20 -5.81 4.27
CA ILE A 155 -7.50 -7.24 4.27
C ILE A 155 -8.77 -7.49 3.46
N TYR A 156 -8.68 -8.46 2.55
CA TYR A 156 -9.76 -8.87 1.67
C TYR A 156 -9.97 -10.37 1.80
N GLY A 157 -11.00 -10.78 2.55
CA GLY A 157 -11.17 -12.18 2.93
C GLY A 157 -9.99 -12.66 3.78
N ASN A 158 -9.19 -13.58 3.25
CA ASN A 158 -7.99 -14.13 3.90
C ASN A 158 -6.67 -13.58 3.32
N VAL A 159 -6.72 -12.56 2.46
CA VAL A 159 -5.55 -11.95 1.84
C VAL A 159 -5.22 -10.63 2.52
N LEU A 160 -3.98 -10.50 2.98
CA LEU A 160 -3.41 -9.26 3.51
C LEU A 160 -2.61 -8.56 2.39
N GLU A 161 -2.94 -7.32 2.09
CA GLU A 161 -2.28 -6.49 1.08
C GLU A 161 -1.64 -5.28 1.73
N MET A 162 -0.36 -5.02 1.41
CA MET A 162 0.37 -3.85 1.90
C MET A 162 0.18 -2.70 0.92
N GLU A 163 -0.39 -1.59 1.40
CA GLU A 163 -0.66 -0.40 0.58
C GLU A 163 0.55 0.54 0.54
N SER A 164 1.26 0.64 1.66
CA SER A 164 2.46 1.46 1.79
C SER A 164 3.30 1.00 2.97
N GLY A 165 4.58 1.35 2.95
CA GLY A 165 5.48 1.10 4.06
C GLY A 165 6.70 2.00 4.05
N SER A 166 7.29 2.20 5.21
CA SER A 166 8.52 2.97 5.40
C SER A 166 9.35 2.40 6.55
N VAL A 167 10.65 2.69 6.52
CA VAL A 167 11.56 2.46 7.65
C VAL A 167 12.23 3.78 7.96
N VAL A 168 11.98 4.34 9.13
CA VAL A 168 12.45 5.67 9.50
C VAL A 168 13.24 5.62 10.80
N LEU A 169 14.41 6.26 10.79
CA LEU A 169 15.20 6.48 11.99
C LEU A 169 14.76 7.81 12.62
N SER A 170 14.53 7.81 13.93
CA SER A 170 14.15 9.03 14.64
C SER A 170 14.75 9.10 16.05
N ALA A 171 14.82 10.33 16.56
CA ALA A 171 14.97 10.63 17.98
C ALA A 171 13.68 11.28 18.47
N ILE A 172 13.04 10.65 19.45
CA ILE A 172 11.83 11.17 20.08
C ILE A 172 12.22 11.73 21.44
N THR A 173 11.99 13.02 21.66
CA THR A 173 12.25 13.68 22.94
C THR A 173 10.92 13.97 23.62
N TYR A 174 10.82 13.54 24.87
CA TYR A 174 9.70 13.80 25.75
C TYR A 174 10.12 14.66 26.92
N LYS A 175 9.24 15.53 27.37
CA LYS A 175 9.42 16.35 28.57
C LYS A 175 8.59 15.81 29.71
N LYS A 176 9.23 15.65 30.86
CA LYS A 176 8.57 15.24 32.10
C LYS A 176 7.80 16.40 32.70
N ASP A 177 6.53 16.19 33.01
CA ASP A 177 5.69 17.15 33.72
C ASP A 177 5.88 17.06 35.25
N ASN A 178 5.22 17.96 35.99
CA ASN A 178 5.28 18.01 37.45
C ASN A 178 4.65 16.79 38.14
N GLN A 179 3.88 15.98 37.42
CA GLN A 179 3.26 14.75 37.91
C GLN A 179 4.10 13.50 37.56
N GLY A 180 5.20 13.68 36.82
CA GLY A 180 6.08 12.61 36.38
C GLY A 180 5.67 11.96 35.06
N ASN A 181 4.64 12.47 34.37
CA ASN A 181 4.25 11.99 33.05
C ASN A 181 5.15 12.59 31.96
N TYR A 182 5.33 11.86 30.87
CA TYR A 182 6.07 12.32 29.71
C TYR A 182 5.11 12.83 28.63
N MET A 183 5.38 14.03 28.11
CA MET A 183 4.68 14.61 26.96
C MET A 183 5.66 14.76 25.80
N LEU A 184 5.20 14.56 24.56
CA LEU A 184 6.03 14.74 23.37
C LEU A 184 6.51 16.20 23.28
N GLU A 185 7.83 16.40 23.30
CA GLU A 185 8.47 17.71 23.13
C GLU A 185 8.98 17.89 21.70
N LYS A 186 9.59 16.84 21.14
CA LYS A 186 10.22 16.92 19.82
C LYS A 186 10.29 15.56 19.13
N TYR A 187 10.03 15.55 17.83
CA TYR A 187 10.22 14.39 16.94
C TYR A 187 11.20 14.77 15.83
N GLU A 188 12.37 14.12 15.79
CA GLU A 188 13.39 14.36 14.76
C GLU A 188 13.62 13.09 13.96
N GLN A 189 13.35 13.12 12.66
CA GLN A 189 13.58 11.97 11.78
C GLN A 189 14.79 12.18 10.86
N ALA A 190 15.38 11.06 10.43
CA ALA A 190 16.36 11.05 9.36
C ALA A 190 15.72 11.61 8.08
N LYS A 191 16.52 12.40 7.36
CA LYS A 191 16.20 12.89 6.02
C LYS A 191 16.64 11.88 4.97
N ASP A 192 16.27 12.10 3.73
CA ASP A 192 16.67 11.24 2.61
C ASP A 192 17.92 11.73 1.89
N GLY A 193 18.51 10.84 1.08
CA GLY A 193 19.60 11.17 0.15
C GLY A 193 20.86 11.70 0.85
N ALA A 194 21.41 12.79 0.32
CA ALA A 194 22.64 13.41 0.83
C ALA A 194 22.52 13.90 2.29
N ASP A 195 21.30 14.13 2.78
CA ASP A 195 21.02 14.60 4.13
C ASP A 195 20.80 13.46 5.15
N TRP A 196 20.77 12.20 4.72
CA TRP A 196 20.49 11.05 5.59
C TRP A 196 21.48 10.96 6.76
N LEU A 197 22.78 10.80 6.49
CA LEU A 197 23.78 10.71 7.55
C LEU A 197 23.93 12.02 8.36
N PRO A 198 23.97 13.22 7.74
CA PRO A 198 24.03 14.48 8.48
C PRO A 198 22.87 14.70 9.45
N SER A 199 21.64 14.37 9.04
CA SER A 199 20.46 14.52 9.91
C SER A 199 20.52 13.59 11.12
N ILE A 200 20.95 12.34 10.95
CA ILE A 200 21.15 11.40 12.05
C ILE A 200 22.18 11.94 13.04
N LYS A 201 23.36 12.38 12.56
CA LYS A 201 24.38 12.97 13.44
C LYS A 201 23.87 14.18 14.21
N LYS A 202 22.97 14.96 13.62
CA LYS A 202 22.39 16.15 14.25
C LYS A 202 21.51 15.80 15.45
N PHE A 203 20.64 14.79 15.33
CA PHE A 203 19.74 14.42 16.43
C PHE A 203 20.34 13.39 17.40
N CYS A 204 21.40 12.66 17.01
CA CYS A 204 22.16 11.72 17.85
C CYS A 204 23.06 12.44 18.87
N THR A 205 22.43 13.23 19.73
CA THR A 205 23.04 13.96 20.85
C THR A 205 22.21 13.72 22.11
N MET A 206 22.82 13.90 23.29
CA MET A 206 22.12 13.78 24.57
C MET A 206 20.91 14.74 24.65
N PRO A 207 19.93 14.50 25.55
CA PRO A 207 18.89 15.48 25.83
C PRO A 207 19.54 16.74 26.42
N GLY A 208 19.53 17.84 25.67
CA GLY A 208 20.12 19.13 26.07
C GLY A 208 19.07 20.20 26.24
#